data_AF-A0A922SS45-F1
#
_entry.id   AF-A0A922SS45-F1
#
_cell.length_a   1.000
_cell.length_b   1.000
_cell.length_c   1.000
_cell.angle_alpha   90.00
_cell.angle_beta   90.00
_cell.angle_gamma   90.00
#
_symmetry.space_group_name_H-M   'P 1'
#
loop_
_entity.id
_entity.type
_entity.pdbx_description
1 polymer ?
#
loop_
_entity_poly.entity_id
_entity_poly.type
_entity_poly.pdbx_seq_one_letter_code
_entity_poly.pdbx_strand_id
1 'polypeptide(L)'
;MTPVRDARLRGKESLWDCTYLKTHGKSGPKGPRRTTEAAIRRLQERSKCSRANSRSNSETSYDTGSPVPADLPYLDPIPLLSDHDAESRAWPDIKSPPVSVSHHQEPQRISTACLSQYLEHYQKRGYGIWPVVDTDALTGRLLTHPNDFEAYALANAICAAIVSQFSIGIEPGSPVEGHYRIPSAVFEFEAKKARNESDHLENVTIYSLLGSFFLHVYSANVGRMNASTVLLGEAIFKAHILGLHKTTHYQTLAAEQTQYALRIYWLLFITERAHSLQHDVPTTLKRTPDLPRLEDLQDGSVTPAFVQLCRLFNILDVTITAEPASARQALALAQQQLSCDEDPRSLENEIQRADITMTQQWMRIFLWQHALNVTNLSSRASQDEEFSFRFPAKVAQNVLSNLSSLSRQSVEAHGPGMESKIFDVANSLADVMMIMPSLNHESRFDVGPRDLIHSLAQVLGNFRGGNPSVINILQGKLTTLGFAAGSPQKLIDLSSPEEEYEEWHGRTMSAPSTYPSGPRETPISPSLQSSMSMDGSLMHQPHGFQ
;
A
#
# COMPACT_ATOMS: atom_id res chain seq x y z
N MET A 1 -52.54 17.19 19.54
CA MET A 1 -53.08 16.02 20.27
C MET A 1 -53.98 15.29 19.28
N THR A 2 -53.61 14.19 18.64
CA THR A 2 -53.04 12.89 19.08
C THR A 2 -52.19 12.33 17.91
N PRO A 3 -51.15 11.50 18.14
CA PRO A 3 -50.11 11.20 17.15
C PRO A 3 -50.39 9.91 16.37
N VAL A 4 -49.95 9.85 15.10
CA VAL A 4 -50.04 8.63 14.26
C VAL A 4 -48.66 8.06 13.95
N ARG A 5 -48.27 7.13 14.83
CA ARG A 5 -47.60 5.83 14.61
C ARG A 5 -46.34 5.74 13.73
N ASP A 6 -45.23 5.59 14.44
CA ASP A 6 -44.02 4.85 14.06
C ASP A 6 -44.33 3.51 13.37
N ALA A 7 -43.81 3.33 12.16
CA ALA A 7 -43.77 2.04 11.49
C ALA A 7 -42.49 1.30 11.87
N ARG A 8 -42.56 0.48 12.92
CA ARG A 8 -41.52 -0.48 13.30
C ARG A 8 -41.66 -1.73 12.41
N LEU A 9 -40.88 -1.83 11.33
CA LEU A 9 -40.81 -3.04 10.52
C LEU A 9 -40.07 -4.15 11.28
N ARG A 10 -40.82 -5.14 11.77
CA ARG A 10 -40.31 -6.46 12.15
C ARG A 10 -40.17 -7.29 10.88
N GLY A 11 -38.95 -7.36 10.34
CA GLY A 11 -38.53 -8.27 9.28
C GLY A 11 -37.69 -9.40 9.86
N LYS A 12 -38.00 -10.64 9.46
CA LYS A 12 -37.39 -11.90 9.91
C LYS A 12 -35.86 -11.87 9.77
N GLU A 13 -35.16 -12.32 10.81
CA GLU A 13 -33.72 -12.59 10.82
C GLU A 13 -33.38 -13.58 9.68
N SER A 14 -32.80 -13.05 8.61
CA SER A 14 -31.94 -13.83 7.72
C SER A 14 -30.52 -13.47 8.13
N LEU A 15 -29.80 -14.46 8.67
CA LEU A 15 -28.44 -14.32 9.14
C LEU A 15 -27.53 -14.21 7.91
N TRP A 16 -27.31 -12.99 7.41
CA TRP A 16 -26.30 -12.72 6.40
C TRP A 16 -25.00 -12.36 7.13
N ASP A 17 -24.02 -13.25 7.05
CA ASP A 17 -22.69 -13.03 7.63
C ASP A 17 -22.01 -11.82 6.96
N CYS A 18 -21.74 -10.79 7.76
CA CYS A 18 -20.91 -9.66 7.38
C CYS A 18 -19.45 -10.12 7.23
N THR A 19 -18.89 -10.05 6.02
CA THR A 19 -17.50 -10.45 5.74
C THR A 19 -16.45 -9.53 6.36
N TYR A 20 -16.84 -8.34 6.86
CA TYR A 20 -15.95 -7.42 7.57
C TYR A 20 -15.94 -7.64 9.09
N LEU A 21 -16.95 -8.34 9.64
CA LEU A 21 -17.11 -8.58 11.08
C LEU A 21 -16.94 -10.05 11.47
N LYS A 22 -16.04 -10.79 10.80
CA LYS A 22 -15.44 -11.95 11.46
C LYS A 22 -14.52 -11.44 12.55
N THR A 23 -15.07 -11.17 13.73
CA THR A 23 -14.30 -11.25 14.96
C THR A 23 -13.73 -12.66 14.99
N HIS A 24 -12.44 -12.82 14.66
CA HIS A 24 -11.74 -14.03 15.04
C HIS A 24 -11.93 -14.14 16.55
N GLY A 25 -12.75 -15.11 16.98
CA GLY A 25 -12.92 -15.39 18.39
C GLY A 25 -11.53 -15.53 18.98
N LYS A 26 -11.21 -14.69 19.98
CA LYS A 26 -9.96 -14.79 20.73
C LYS A 26 -9.82 -16.26 21.09
N SER A 27 -8.83 -16.94 20.51
CA SER A 27 -8.39 -18.20 21.09
C SER A 27 -7.87 -17.81 22.46
N GLY A 28 -8.68 -18.05 23.50
CA GLY A 28 -8.20 -18.02 24.87
C GLY A 28 -6.90 -18.84 24.94
N PRO A 29 -6.03 -18.59 25.93
CA PRO A 29 -4.71 -19.20 26.00
C PRO A 29 -4.84 -20.69 25.70
N LYS A 30 -4.28 -21.13 24.56
CA LYS A 30 -4.29 -22.54 24.20
C LYS A 30 -3.56 -23.22 25.34
N GLY A 31 -4.32 -23.98 26.14
CA GLY A 31 -3.77 -24.73 27.25
C GLY A 31 -2.59 -25.58 26.78
N PRO A 32 -1.69 -25.98 27.69
CA PRO A 32 -0.53 -26.78 27.34
C PRO A 32 -0.97 -27.97 26.47
N ARG A 33 -0.20 -28.31 25.41
CA ARG A 33 -0.48 -29.51 24.59
C ARG A 33 -0.72 -30.71 25.53
N ARG A 34 -1.60 -31.66 25.19
CA ARG A 34 -1.94 -32.81 26.08
C ARG A 34 -0.72 -33.51 26.69
N THR A 35 0.40 -33.51 25.96
CA THR A 35 1.70 -34.01 26.42
C THR A 35 2.31 -33.18 27.55
N THR A 36 2.24 -31.85 27.46
CA THR A 36 2.67 -30.89 28.49
C THR A 36 1.72 -30.89 29.70
N GLU A 37 0.41 -31.01 29.49
CA GLU A 37 -0.57 -31.15 30.57
C GLU A 37 -0.33 -32.43 31.38
N ALA A 38 -0.07 -33.56 30.70
CA ALA A 38 0.28 -34.82 31.35
C ALA A 38 1.63 -34.74 32.10
N ALA A 39 2.61 -34.01 31.58
CA ALA A 39 3.89 -33.79 32.26
C ALA A 39 3.73 -32.94 33.53
N ILE A 40 2.92 -31.87 33.48
CA ILE A 40 2.60 -31.04 34.65
C ILE A 40 1.86 -31.87 35.71
N ARG A 41 0.89 -32.71 35.30
CA ARG A 41 0.16 -33.58 36.23
C ARG A 41 1.07 -34.58 36.93
N ARG A 42 1.99 -35.22 36.19
CA ARG A 42 3.02 -36.12 36.77
C ARG A 42 3.95 -35.40 37.74
N LEU A 43 4.35 -34.16 37.43
CA LEU A 43 5.20 -33.36 38.31
C LEU A 43 4.46 -32.98 39.60
N GLN A 44 3.18 -32.60 39.49
CA GLN A 44 2.32 -32.28 40.63
C GLN A 44 2.03 -33.52 41.50
N GLU A 45 1.78 -34.68 40.91
CA GLU A 45 1.62 -35.95 41.63
C GLU A 45 2.90 -36.35 42.38
N ARG A 46 4.08 -36.15 41.77
CA ARG A 46 5.38 -36.39 42.42
C ARG A 46 5.61 -35.45 43.61
N SER A 47 5.18 -34.19 43.51
CA SER A 47 5.25 -33.21 44.61
C SER A 47 4.20 -33.41 45.71
N LYS A 48 3.05 -34.03 45.39
CA LYS A 48 2.04 -34.44 46.38
C LYS A 48 2.46 -35.68 47.16
N CYS A 49 3.20 -36.60 46.52
CA CYS A 49 3.77 -37.76 47.19
C CYS A 49 4.86 -37.39 48.21
N SER A 50 5.64 -36.32 47.97
CA SER A 50 6.64 -35.84 48.94
C SER A 50 6.04 -35.05 50.12
N ARG A 51 4.87 -34.41 49.95
CA ARG A 51 4.17 -33.67 51.04
C ARG A 51 3.19 -34.53 51.84
N ALA A 52 3.03 -35.81 51.52
CA ALA A 52 2.19 -36.75 52.26
C ALA A 52 2.86 -37.36 53.50
N ASN A 53 4.15 -37.08 53.75
CA ASN A 53 4.91 -37.63 54.88
C ASN A 53 5.25 -36.62 55.98
N SER A 54 4.45 -35.56 56.16
CA SER A 54 4.43 -34.76 57.40
C SER A 54 3.15 -33.93 57.48
N ARG A 55 2.15 -34.47 58.20
CA ARG A 55 1.05 -33.69 58.76
C ARG A 55 1.16 -33.76 60.28
N SER A 56 1.46 -32.64 60.92
CA SER A 56 0.99 -32.38 62.28
C SER A 56 0.79 -30.88 62.48
N ASN A 57 -0.30 -30.57 63.17
CA ASN A 57 -1.00 -29.30 63.24
C ASN A 57 -0.37 -28.31 64.22
N SER A 58 -0.43 -27.01 63.90
CA SER A 58 -1.06 -26.00 64.77
C SER A 58 -1.04 -24.60 64.14
N GLU A 59 -2.17 -23.90 64.26
CA GLU A 59 -2.32 -22.47 64.00
C GLU A 59 -1.86 -21.64 65.21
N THR A 60 -1.61 -20.36 64.94
CA THR A 60 -1.51 -19.19 65.85
C THR A 60 -0.17 -18.95 66.57
N SER A 61 0.49 -17.84 66.23
CA SER A 61 1.07 -16.90 67.20
C SER A 61 1.51 -15.61 66.51
N TYR A 62 1.36 -14.52 67.25
CA TYR A 62 1.72 -13.15 66.96
C TYR A 62 3.24 -12.91 66.87
N ASP A 63 3.55 -11.80 66.21
CA ASP A 63 4.54 -10.77 66.57
C ASP A 63 6.00 -10.82 66.08
N THR A 64 6.40 -9.63 65.58
CA THR A 64 7.72 -8.98 65.61
C THR A 64 8.98 -9.63 65.03
N GLY A 65 9.69 -8.83 64.24
CA GLY A 65 11.16 -8.80 64.26
C GLY A 65 11.86 -9.10 62.95
N SER A 66 12.47 -8.07 62.35
CA SER A 66 13.55 -8.22 61.36
C SER A 66 14.73 -9.01 61.94
N PRO A 67 15.51 -9.75 61.13
CA PRO A 67 16.92 -9.35 61.02
C PRO A 67 17.62 -9.56 59.65
N VAL A 68 18.75 -8.85 59.60
CA VAL A 68 19.93 -8.73 58.71
C VAL A 68 20.65 -10.08 58.37
N PRO A 69 21.55 -10.15 57.36
CA PRO A 69 21.85 -11.35 56.58
C PRO A 69 23.00 -12.20 57.13
N ALA A 70 23.01 -13.49 56.80
CA ALA A 70 24.11 -14.42 57.11
C ALA A 70 24.48 -15.32 55.92
N ASP A 71 25.74 -15.22 55.53
CA ASP A 71 26.72 -16.27 55.21
C ASP A 71 26.37 -17.43 54.27
N LEU A 72 27.05 -17.42 53.10
CA LEU A 72 27.27 -18.56 52.20
C LEU A 72 28.71 -19.08 52.37
N PRO A 73 28.94 -20.41 52.46
CA PRO A 73 30.26 -20.99 52.23
C PRO A 73 30.40 -21.66 50.84
N TYR A 74 31.50 -21.25 50.21
CA TYR A 74 32.31 -21.71 49.07
C TYR A 74 32.77 -23.19 49.26
N LEU A 75 32.71 -24.14 48.30
CA LEU A 75 33.69 -24.52 47.22
C LEU A 75 33.34 -25.94 46.70
N ASP A 76 33.70 -26.49 45.52
CA ASP A 76 34.83 -26.32 44.57
C ASP A 76 34.54 -27.08 43.22
N PRO A 77 35.41 -27.13 42.19
CA PRO A 77 35.04 -26.87 40.78
C PRO A 77 35.16 -28.08 39.82
N ILE A 78 34.62 -27.92 38.60
CA ILE A 78 34.74 -28.89 37.49
C ILE A 78 36.03 -28.60 36.70
N PRO A 79 36.90 -29.60 36.44
CA PRO A 79 38.16 -29.37 35.73
C PRO A 79 38.01 -29.36 34.20
N LEU A 80 38.80 -28.51 33.55
CA LEU A 80 39.16 -28.52 32.13
C LEU A 80 40.36 -29.46 31.91
N LEU A 81 40.29 -30.35 30.92
CA LEU A 81 41.47 -30.99 30.32
C LEU A 81 41.24 -31.28 28.82
N SER A 82 42.30 -31.04 28.08
CA SER A 82 42.53 -31.10 26.64
C SER A 82 42.84 -32.50 26.10
N ASP A 83 42.51 -32.69 24.82
CA ASP A 83 43.10 -33.48 23.73
C ASP A 83 43.80 -34.85 23.91
N HIS A 84 43.57 -35.66 22.87
CA HIS A 84 44.23 -36.89 22.39
C HIS A 84 43.81 -38.31 22.87
N ASP A 85 43.27 -39.03 21.87
CA ASP A 85 43.45 -40.44 21.48
C ASP A 85 42.95 -41.59 22.37
N ALA A 86 41.85 -42.23 21.94
CA ALA A 86 41.77 -43.69 21.75
C ALA A 86 40.50 -44.10 20.99
N GLU A 87 40.72 -45.00 20.04
CA GLU A 87 39.86 -45.40 18.93
C GLU A 87 38.62 -46.26 19.28
N SER A 88 37.82 -46.46 18.24
CA SER A 88 36.93 -47.61 17.98
C SER A 88 35.50 -47.54 18.49
N ARG A 89 34.62 -47.01 17.62
CA ARG A 89 33.35 -47.65 17.23
C ARG A 89 32.86 -47.07 15.90
N ALA A 90 33.32 -47.70 14.81
CA ALA A 90 32.89 -47.45 13.45
C ALA A 90 31.40 -47.80 13.25
N TRP A 91 30.67 -46.92 12.55
CA TRP A 91 29.41 -47.22 11.88
C TRP A 91 29.65 -47.13 10.36
N PRO A 92 29.12 -48.05 9.54
CA PRO A 92 29.57 -48.22 8.16
C PRO A 92 29.05 -47.16 7.18
N ASP A 93 29.95 -46.79 6.26
CA ASP A 93 29.77 -45.91 5.09
C ASP A 93 28.59 -46.31 4.20
N ILE A 94 27.67 -45.36 3.98
CA ILE A 94 26.78 -45.37 2.81
C ILE A 94 27.40 -44.45 1.77
N LYS A 95 28.07 -45.04 0.78
CA LYS A 95 28.62 -44.34 -0.38
C LYS A 95 27.47 -43.75 -1.21
N SER A 96 27.27 -42.44 -1.10
CA SER A 96 26.44 -41.66 -2.02
C SER A 96 27.29 -41.27 -3.24
N PRO A 97 26.73 -41.25 -4.47
CA PRO A 97 27.47 -40.85 -5.66
C PRO A 97 27.85 -39.36 -5.58
N PRO A 98 28.95 -38.91 -6.21
CA PRO A 98 29.38 -37.53 -6.14
C PRO A 98 28.39 -36.65 -6.89
N VAL A 99 27.52 -35.97 -6.12
CA VAL A 99 26.76 -34.82 -6.61
C VAL A 99 27.80 -33.76 -6.94
N SER A 100 27.83 -33.35 -8.21
CA SER A 100 28.60 -32.21 -8.68
C SER A 100 28.17 -31.01 -7.84
N VAL A 101 29.03 -30.57 -6.93
CA VAL A 101 28.83 -29.30 -6.23
C VAL A 101 29.01 -28.22 -7.29
N SER A 102 27.93 -27.82 -7.93
CA SER A 102 27.85 -26.50 -8.54
C SER A 102 28.21 -25.53 -7.43
N HIS A 103 29.39 -24.92 -7.51
CA HIS A 103 29.74 -23.79 -6.66
C HIS A 103 28.58 -22.81 -6.74
N HIS A 104 27.76 -22.75 -5.69
CA HIS A 104 26.92 -21.59 -5.45
C HIS A 104 27.91 -20.45 -5.19
N GLN A 105 28.32 -19.75 -6.25
CA GLN A 105 28.92 -18.44 -6.09
C GLN A 105 27.91 -17.65 -5.26
N GLU A 106 28.29 -17.29 -4.03
CA GLU A 106 27.57 -16.24 -3.31
C GLU A 106 27.38 -15.08 -4.30
N PRO A 107 26.19 -14.46 -4.36
CA PRO A 107 25.98 -13.31 -5.22
C PRO A 107 27.10 -12.32 -4.96
N GLN A 108 27.90 -12.04 -5.99
CA GLN A 108 28.89 -10.99 -5.91
C GLN A 108 28.14 -9.69 -5.58
N ARG A 109 28.70 -8.94 -4.64
CA ARG A 109 28.21 -7.62 -4.26
C ARG A 109 27.80 -6.82 -5.50
N ILE A 110 26.60 -6.26 -5.49
CA ILE A 110 26.09 -5.47 -6.61
C ILE A 110 26.95 -4.21 -6.75
N SER A 111 27.41 -3.94 -7.96
CA SER A 111 28.30 -2.81 -8.22
C SER A 111 27.58 -1.47 -8.01
N THR A 112 28.33 -0.46 -7.54
CA THR A 112 27.80 0.91 -7.38
C THR A 112 27.28 1.47 -8.71
N ALA A 113 27.91 1.14 -9.84
CA ALA A 113 27.44 1.53 -11.17
C ALA A 113 26.04 0.95 -11.49
N CYS A 114 25.77 -0.29 -11.07
CA CYS A 114 24.44 -0.88 -11.20
C CYS A 114 23.43 -0.20 -10.30
N LEU A 115 23.75 -0.02 -9.00
CA LEU A 115 22.87 0.69 -8.06
C LEU A 115 22.51 2.09 -8.55
N SER A 116 23.47 2.82 -9.11
CA SER A 116 23.28 4.20 -9.59
C SER A 116 22.17 4.31 -10.64
N GLN A 117 22.06 3.35 -11.58
CA GLN A 117 20.99 3.36 -12.59
C GLN A 117 19.59 3.27 -11.95
N TYR A 118 19.46 2.44 -10.92
CA TYR A 118 18.21 2.31 -10.17
C TYR A 118 17.96 3.55 -9.30
N LEU A 119 18.98 4.11 -8.66
CA LEU A 119 18.86 5.35 -7.89
C LEU A 119 18.41 6.53 -8.78
N GLU A 120 18.84 6.59 -10.05
CA GLU A 120 18.30 7.57 -11.00
C GLU A 120 16.79 7.39 -11.24
N HIS A 121 16.30 6.15 -11.30
CA HIS A 121 14.86 5.89 -11.41
C HIS A 121 14.10 6.31 -10.15
N TYR A 122 14.69 6.10 -8.97
CA TYR A 122 14.16 6.67 -7.75
C TYR A 122 14.12 8.19 -7.85
N GLN A 123 15.19 8.86 -8.27
CA GLN A 123 15.21 10.33 -8.38
C GLN A 123 14.11 10.84 -9.34
N LYS A 124 13.95 10.20 -10.50
CA LYS A 124 13.00 10.62 -11.54
C LYS A 124 11.54 10.34 -11.19
N ARG A 125 11.25 9.23 -10.48
CA ARG A 125 9.86 8.75 -10.25
C ARG A 125 9.52 8.50 -8.79
N GLY A 126 10.46 7.95 -8.03
CA GLY A 126 10.28 7.60 -6.61
C GLY A 126 10.33 8.78 -5.65
N TYR A 127 11.13 9.80 -5.94
CA TYR A 127 11.33 10.95 -5.05
C TYR A 127 10.02 11.73 -4.82
N GLY A 128 9.18 11.84 -5.86
CA GLY A 128 7.86 12.46 -5.74
C GLY A 128 6.88 11.74 -4.81
N ILE A 129 7.15 10.46 -4.48
CA ILE A 129 6.38 9.62 -3.56
C ILE A 129 7.06 9.57 -2.18
N TRP A 130 8.39 9.44 -2.17
CA TRP A 130 9.20 9.30 -0.95
C TRP A 130 10.33 10.35 -0.96
N PRO A 131 10.10 11.63 -0.66
CA PRO A 131 11.08 12.71 -0.82
C PRO A 131 12.10 12.75 0.33
N VAL A 132 12.88 11.68 0.53
CA VAL A 132 13.71 11.49 1.73
C VAL A 132 15.12 10.98 1.47
N VAL A 133 15.53 10.79 0.21
CA VAL A 133 16.90 10.34 -0.11
C VAL A 133 17.50 11.26 -1.17
N ASP A 134 18.65 11.84 -0.84
CA ASP A 134 19.55 12.45 -1.82
C ASP A 134 20.37 11.35 -2.50
N THR A 135 20.06 11.09 -3.76
CA THR A 135 20.68 10.02 -4.54
C THR A 135 22.11 10.32 -4.96
N ASP A 136 22.45 11.59 -5.17
CA ASP A 136 23.79 12.02 -5.53
C ASP A 136 24.72 11.88 -4.32
N ALA A 137 24.27 12.32 -3.14
CA ALA A 137 25.01 12.14 -1.90
C ALA A 137 25.20 10.66 -1.54
N LEU A 138 24.17 9.84 -1.69
CA LEU A 138 24.23 8.40 -1.45
C LEU A 138 25.21 7.70 -2.42
N THR A 139 25.15 8.04 -3.71
CA THR A 139 26.05 7.49 -4.73
C THR A 139 27.49 7.93 -4.49
N GLY A 140 27.72 9.20 -4.16
CA GLY A 140 29.03 9.72 -3.78
C GLY A 140 29.61 8.96 -2.59
N ARG A 141 28.83 8.73 -1.54
CA ARG A 141 29.23 7.97 -0.35
C ARG A 141 29.62 6.53 -0.67
N LEU A 142 28.90 5.86 -1.58
CA LEU A 142 29.23 4.51 -2.04
C LEU A 142 30.54 4.45 -2.84
N LEU A 143 30.85 5.50 -3.61
CA LEU A 143 32.08 5.59 -4.39
C LEU A 143 33.30 5.91 -3.52
N THR A 144 33.15 6.78 -2.52
CA THR A 144 34.26 7.18 -1.63
C THR A 144 34.51 6.17 -0.51
N HIS A 145 33.48 5.45 -0.06
CA HIS A 145 33.57 4.46 1.02
C HIS A 145 32.99 3.12 0.59
N PRO A 146 33.75 2.32 -0.19
CA PRO A 146 33.26 1.02 -0.65
C PRO A 146 32.85 0.10 0.49
N ASN A 147 33.43 0.18 1.69
CA ASN A 147 33.05 -0.70 2.81
C ASN A 147 31.95 -0.11 3.71
N ASP A 148 31.23 0.93 3.26
CA ASP A 148 30.08 1.46 3.98
C ASP A 148 28.85 0.56 3.78
N PHE A 149 28.70 -0.42 4.66
CA PHE A 149 27.60 -1.38 4.63
C PHE A 149 26.23 -0.72 4.86
N GLU A 150 26.16 0.38 5.59
CA GLU A 150 24.92 1.09 5.86
C GLU A 150 24.41 1.81 4.60
N ALA A 151 25.28 2.57 3.93
CA ALA A 151 24.96 3.20 2.64
C ALA A 151 24.60 2.14 1.58
N TYR A 152 25.35 1.04 1.54
CA TYR A 152 25.09 -0.07 0.62
C TYR A 152 23.74 -0.75 0.93
N ALA A 153 23.40 -0.95 2.20
CA ALA A 153 22.12 -1.50 2.61
C ALA A 153 20.95 -0.61 2.18
N LEU A 154 21.05 0.71 2.41
CA LEU A 154 20.03 1.66 2.01
C LEU A 154 19.84 1.70 0.49
N ALA A 155 20.93 1.77 -0.28
CA ALA A 155 20.86 1.78 -1.74
C ALA A 155 20.17 0.53 -2.29
N ASN A 156 20.53 -0.65 -1.78
CA ASN A 156 19.87 -1.90 -2.15
C ASN A 156 18.39 -1.93 -1.74
N ALA A 157 18.03 -1.43 -0.55
CA ALA A 157 16.63 -1.36 -0.13
C ALA A 157 15.78 -0.47 -1.05
N ILE A 158 16.32 0.69 -1.45
CA ILE A 158 15.68 1.59 -2.43
C ILE A 158 15.52 0.87 -3.77
N CYS A 159 16.58 0.21 -4.27
CA CYS A 159 16.54 -0.53 -5.53
C CYS A 159 15.47 -1.64 -5.50
N ALA A 160 15.39 -2.40 -4.39
CA ALA A 160 14.35 -3.42 -4.21
C ALA A 160 12.95 -2.81 -4.28
N ALA A 161 12.74 -1.69 -3.56
CA ALA A 161 11.47 -0.99 -3.51
C ALA A 161 11.05 -0.44 -4.87
N ILE A 162 11.93 0.25 -5.60
CA ILE A 162 11.56 0.85 -6.90
C ILE A 162 11.34 -0.19 -7.99
N VAL A 163 12.11 -1.29 -7.99
CA VAL A 163 11.95 -2.35 -8.99
C VAL A 163 10.59 -3.02 -8.81
N SER A 164 10.19 -3.31 -7.58
CA SER A 164 8.85 -3.86 -7.30
C SER A 164 7.74 -2.81 -7.46
N GLN A 165 8.00 -1.56 -7.09
CA GLN A 165 7.04 -0.46 -7.19
C GLN A 165 6.68 -0.19 -8.64
N PHE A 166 7.66 -0.06 -9.52
CA PHE A 166 7.44 0.40 -10.90
C PHE A 166 7.50 -0.72 -11.94
N SER A 167 7.58 -1.98 -11.51
CA SER A 167 7.68 -3.15 -12.39
C SER A 167 8.84 -3.04 -13.39
N ILE A 168 9.96 -2.44 -12.97
CA ILE A 168 11.17 -2.25 -13.79
C ILE A 168 11.74 -3.64 -14.06
N GLY A 169 11.78 -4.06 -15.33
CA GLY A 169 12.23 -5.39 -15.69
C GLY A 169 11.11 -6.40 -15.97
N ILE A 170 9.91 -5.96 -16.37
CA ILE A 170 8.89 -6.83 -16.99
C ILE A 170 8.68 -6.50 -18.48
N GLU A 171 8.93 -5.27 -18.92
CA GLU A 171 8.61 -4.83 -20.30
C GLU A 171 9.80 -4.87 -21.28
N PRO A 172 9.57 -5.19 -22.57
CA PRO A 172 10.51 -4.89 -23.66
C PRO A 172 10.74 -3.38 -23.75
N GLY A 173 11.99 -2.92 -23.71
CA GLY A 173 12.33 -1.48 -23.63
C GLY A 173 12.59 -0.97 -22.21
N SER A 174 12.72 -1.86 -21.22
CA SER A 174 13.19 -1.54 -19.87
C SER A 174 14.44 -0.65 -19.91
N PRO A 175 14.47 0.46 -19.15
CA PRO A 175 15.59 1.42 -19.17
C PRO A 175 16.91 0.84 -18.67
N VAL A 176 16.85 -0.32 -18.02
CA VAL A 176 18.00 -1.08 -17.57
C VAL A 176 18.32 -2.17 -18.60
N GLU A 177 19.37 -1.95 -19.40
CA GLU A 177 19.88 -2.90 -20.40
C GLU A 177 20.44 -4.17 -19.74
N GLY A 178 20.41 -5.29 -20.50
CA GLY A 178 20.55 -6.67 -20.01
C GLY A 178 21.53 -6.93 -18.86
N HIS A 179 22.73 -6.34 -18.85
CA HIS A 179 23.76 -6.57 -17.82
C HIS A 179 23.43 -6.00 -16.44
N TYR A 180 22.51 -5.04 -16.36
CA TYR A 180 22.12 -4.39 -15.11
C TYR A 180 20.76 -4.86 -14.59
N ARG A 181 20.09 -5.77 -15.32
CA ARG A 181 18.77 -6.28 -14.93
C ARG A 181 18.91 -7.23 -13.74
N ILE A 182 18.58 -6.72 -12.56
CA ILE A 182 18.65 -7.46 -11.31
C ILE A 182 17.24 -7.60 -10.74
N PRO A 183 16.79 -8.82 -10.41
CA PRO A 183 15.50 -9.02 -9.75
C PRO A 183 15.43 -8.27 -8.42
N SER A 184 14.27 -7.67 -8.10
CA SER A 184 14.05 -6.95 -6.83
C SER A 184 14.39 -7.78 -5.59
N ALA A 185 14.22 -9.11 -5.65
CA ALA A 185 14.56 -10.02 -4.56
C ALA A 185 16.07 -10.10 -4.28
N VAL A 186 16.93 -9.91 -5.28
CA VAL A 186 18.38 -9.90 -5.08
C VAL A 186 18.79 -8.63 -4.35
N PHE A 187 18.23 -7.47 -4.73
CA PHE A 187 18.41 -6.22 -3.99
C PHE A 187 17.93 -6.34 -2.54
N GLU A 188 16.77 -6.96 -2.29
CA GLU A 188 16.30 -7.16 -0.92
C GLU A 188 17.24 -8.07 -0.09
N PHE A 189 17.74 -9.14 -0.69
CA PHE A 189 18.69 -10.03 -0.05
C PHE A 189 19.97 -9.29 0.34
N GLU A 190 20.56 -8.54 -0.60
CA GLU A 190 21.77 -7.73 -0.35
C GLU A 190 21.54 -6.64 0.69
N ALA A 191 20.39 -5.96 0.66
CA ALA A 191 20.01 -4.97 1.66
C ALA A 191 19.96 -5.57 3.07
N LYS A 192 19.36 -6.76 3.21
CA LYS A 192 19.27 -7.49 4.49
C LYS A 192 20.61 -8.01 4.98
N LYS A 193 21.47 -8.48 4.09
CA LYS A 193 22.83 -8.89 4.42
C LYS A 193 23.64 -7.71 4.94
N ALA A 194 23.71 -6.63 4.17
CA ALA A 194 24.51 -5.45 4.48
C ALA A 194 24.08 -4.73 5.75
N ARG A 195 22.76 -4.61 6.02
CA ARG A 195 22.28 -3.99 7.27
C ARG A 195 22.67 -4.80 8.52
N ASN A 196 22.77 -6.12 8.40
CA ASN A 196 23.22 -6.97 9.51
C ASN A 196 24.72 -6.78 9.74
N GLU A 197 25.51 -6.66 8.66
CA GLU A 197 26.95 -6.37 8.74
C GLU A 197 27.24 -4.98 9.35
N SER A 198 26.32 -4.01 9.18
CA SER A 198 26.42 -2.70 9.83
C SER A 198 25.87 -2.65 11.27
N ASP A 199 25.41 -3.78 11.82
CA ASP A 199 24.73 -3.88 13.13
C ASP A 199 23.66 -2.78 13.32
N HIS A 200 22.68 -2.76 12.40
CA HIS A 200 21.69 -1.68 12.32
C HIS A 200 20.74 -1.57 13.53
N LEU A 201 20.75 -2.55 14.44
CA LEU A 201 19.92 -2.57 15.63
C LEU A 201 20.56 -1.77 16.76
N GLU A 202 21.88 -1.83 16.87
CA GLU A 202 22.66 -1.02 17.82
C GLU A 202 22.99 0.35 17.21
N ASN A 203 23.40 0.38 15.94
CA ASN A 203 23.78 1.60 15.22
C ASN A 203 22.57 2.22 14.50
N VAL A 204 21.70 2.88 15.28
CA VAL A 204 20.50 3.53 14.72
C VAL A 204 20.85 4.90 14.13
N THR A 205 20.62 5.04 12.81
CA THR A 205 20.80 6.29 12.07
C THR A 205 19.59 6.53 11.16
N ILE A 206 19.54 7.69 10.49
CA ILE A 206 18.56 7.95 9.44
C ILE A 206 18.68 6.94 8.28
N TYR A 207 19.89 6.53 7.91
CA TYR A 207 20.08 5.56 6.82
C TYR A 207 19.55 4.18 7.21
N SER A 208 19.84 3.74 8.44
CA SER A 208 19.37 2.45 8.92
C SER A 208 17.85 2.42 9.15
N LEU A 209 17.23 3.57 9.48
CA LEU A 209 15.78 3.78 9.49
C LEU A 209 15.18 3.70 8.09
N LEU A 210 15.72 4.46 7.13
CA LEU A 210 15.22 4.48 5.75
C LEU A 210 15.39 3.12 5.07
N GLY A 211 16.45 2.37 5.39
CA GLY A 211 16.63 0.99 4.95
C GLY A 211 15.48 0.08 5.41
N SER A 212 15.03 0.21 6.66
CA SER A 212 13.84 -0.50 7.16
C SER A 212 12.57 -0.09 6.41
N PHE A 213 12.38 1.22 6.19
CA PHE A 213 11.23 1.76 5.48
C PHE A 213 11.14 1.24 4.03
N PHE A 214 12.22 1.30 3.25
CA PHE A 214 12.20 0.81 1.87
C PHE A 214 12.07 -0.71 1.79
N LEU A 215 12.60 -1.47 2.76
CA LEU A 215 12.33 -2.91 2.85
C LEU A 215 10.86 -3.22 3.19
N HIS A 216 10.20 -2.36 3.96
CA HIS A 216 8.75 -2.40 4.17
C HIS A 216 8.01 -2.22 2.84
N VAL A 217 8.33 -1.15 2.09
CA VAL A 217 7.75 -0.87 0.76
C VAL A 217 7.91 -2.07 -0.17
N TYR A 218 9.12 -2.61 -0.29
CA TYR A 218 9.37 -3.81 -1.08
C TYR A 218 8.48 -4.97 -0.64
N SER A 219 8.43 -5.26 0.67
CA SER A 219 7.67 -6.38 1.21
C SER A 219 6.16 -6.25 1.01
N ALA A 220 5.62 -5.02 1.07
CA ALA A 220 4.23 -4.73 0.74
C ALA A 220 3.96 -5.00 -0.74
N ASN A 221 4.82 -4.52 -1.63
CA ASN A 221 4.67 -4.64 -3.08
C ASN A 221 4.67 -6.10 -3.57
N VAL A 222 5.46 -6.97 -2.92
CA VAL A 222 5.49 -8.42 -3.24
C VAL A 222 4.46 -9.23 -2.46
N GLY A 223 3.52 -8.59 -1.76
CA GLY A 223 2.43 -9.25 -1.04
C GLY A 223 2.83 -9.91 0.29
N ARG A 224 4.05 -9.70 0.80
CA ARG A 224 4.51 -10.23 2.10
C ARG A 224 4.09 -9.29 3.23
N MET A 225 2.78 -9.16 3.45
CA MET A 225 2.23 -8.13 4.33
C MET A 225 2.68 -8.22 5.79
N ASN A 226 2.85 -9.43 6.34
CA ASN A 226 3.37 -9.59 7.70
C ASN A 226 4.80 -9.04 7.84
N ALA A 227 5.67 -9.32 6.87
CA ALA A 227 7.04 -8.79 6.86
C ALA A 227 7.03 -7.27 6.70
N SER A 228 6.16 -6.77 5.81
CA SER A 228 5.92 -5.34 5.63
C SER A 228 5.55 -4.64 6.94
N THR A 229 4.58 -5.18 7.70
CA THR A 229 4.17 -4.62 9.00
C THR A 229 5.31 -4.55 10.01
N VAL A 230 6.10 -5.63 10.13
CA VAL A 230 7.24 -5.68 11.07
C VAL A 230 8.30 -4.65 10.69
N LEU A 231 8.63 -4.54 9.41
CA LEU A 231 9.62 -3.58 8.91
C LEU A 231 9.19 -2.12 9.09
N LEU A 232 7.89 -1.83 8.93
CA LEU A 232 7.34 -0.51 9.22
C LEU A 232 7.46 -0.17 10.70
N GLY A 233 7.07 -1.11 11.57
CA GLY A 233 7.24 -0.96 13.01
C GLY A 233 8.70 -0.71 13.40
N GLU A 234 9.63 -1.45 12.80
CA GLU A 234 11.07 -1.23 13.02
C GLU A 234 11.53 0.17 12.60
N ALA A 235 11.10 0.66 11.42
CA ALA A 235 11.42 2.02 10.97
C ALA A 235 10.88 3.08 11.95
N ILE A 236 9.66 2.88 12.47
CA ILE A 236 9.03 3.75 13.45
C ILE A 236 9.76 3.72 14.81
N PHE A 237 10.17 2.54 15.29
CA PHE A 237 10.96 2.44 16.51
C PHE A 237 12.32 3.13 16.37
N LYS A 238 12.98 3.00 15.21
CA LYS A 238 14.21 3.76 14.93
C LYS A 238 13.96 5.27 14.93
N ALA A 239 12.82 5.74 14.40
CA ALA A 239 12.43 7.15 14.48
C ALA A 239 12.23 7.62 15.93
N HIS A 240 11.68 6.76 16.79
CA HIS A 240 11.56 7.04 18.22
C HIS A 240 12.93 7.14 18.90
N ILE A 241 13.86 6.24 18.60
CA ILE A 241 15.24 6.27 19.14
C ILE A 241 15.95 7.57 18.74
N LEU A 242 15.83 7.98 17.47
CA LEU A 242 16.41 9.24 16.96
C LEU A 242 15.71 10.49 17.51
N GLY A 243 14.55 10.34 18.16
CA GLY A 243 13.81 11.44 18.76
C GLY A 243 12.99 12.28 17.77
N LEU A 244 12.70 11.78 16.55
CA LEU A 244 11.98 12.54 15.51
C LEU A 244 10.56 12.98 15.94
N HIS A 245 9.99 12.34 16.95
CA HIS A 245 8.69 12.68 17.52
C HIS A 245 8.75 13.79 18.59
N LYS A 246 9.95 14.25 18.97
CA LYS A 246 10.17 15.20 20.07
C LYS A 246 10.46 16.59 19.52
N THR A 247 9.79 17.60 20.04
CA THR A 247 10.04 19.02 19.68
C THR A 247 11.47 19.45 20.02
N THR A 248 12.06 18.92 21.08
CA THR A 248 13.44 19.22 21.50
C THR A 248 14.49 18.78 20.48
N HIS A 249 14.20 17.77 19.64
CA HIS A 249 15.11 17.33 18.57
C HIS A 249 15.36 18.44 17.55
N TYR A 250 14.38 19.32 17.33
CA TYR A 250 14.42 20.34 16.29
C TYR A 250 15.02 21.67 16.74
N GLN A 251 15.19 21.90 18.05
CA GLN A 251 15.62 23.19 18.60
C GLN A 251 17.04 23.59 18.19
N THR A 252 17.91 22.60 17.93
CA THR A 252 19.33 22.82 17.62
C THR A 252 19.65 22.58 16.15
N LEU A 253 18.67 22.19 15.33
CA LEU A 253 18.88 21.88 13.92
C LEU A 253 18.79 23.15 13.07
N ALA A 254 19.57 23.17 11.99
CA ALA A 254 19.37 24.16 10.94
C ALA A 254 17.99 23.97 10.27
N ALA A 255 17.49 25.00 9.59
CA ALA A 255 16.18 24.96 8.93
C ALA A 255 16.06 23.79 7.93
N GLU A 256 17.08 23.56 7.11
CA GLU A 256 17.13 22.48 6.13
C GLU A 256 17.08 21.09 6.80
N GLN A 257 17.86 20.89 7.86
CA GLN A 257 17.88 19.66 8.64
C GLN A 257 16.54 19.41 9.34
N THR A 258 15.90 20.47 9.82
CA THR A 258 14.55 20.42 10.40
C THR A 258 13.54 19.93 9.36
N GLN A 259 13.51 20.53 8.17
CA GLN A 259 12.61 20.09 7.10
C GLN A 259 12.90 18.66 6.64
N TYR A 260 14.16 18.25 6.56
CA TYR A 260 14.53 16.86 6.26
C TYR A 260 14.00 15.86 7.31
N ALA A 261 14.23 16.12 8.59
CA ALA A 261 13.73 15.27 9.67
C ALA A 261 12.18 15.24 9.72
N LEU A 262 11.51 16.36 9.44
CA LEU A 262 10.06 16.43 9.33
C LEU A 262 9.52 15.61 8.15
N ARG A 263 10.18 15.63 6.98
CA ARG A 263 9.80 14.79 5.83
C ARG A 263 9.79 13.32 6.20
N ILE A 264 10.81 12.84 6.92
CA ILE A 264 10.90 11.45 7.38
C ILE A 264 9.81 11.13 8.40
N TYR A 265 9.61 12.00 9.40
CA TYR A 265 8.55 11.81 10.40
C TYR A 265 7.17 11.70 9.73
N TRP A 266 6.86 12.63 8.84
CA TRP A 266 5.59 12.63 8.13
C TRP A 266 5.44 11.45 7.19
N LEU A 267 6.51 11.03 6.52
CA LEU A 267 6.48 9.85 5.66
C LEU A 267 6.13 8.59 6.45
N LEU A 268 6.74 8.40 7.62
CA LEU A 268 6.40 7.29 8.51
C LEU A 268 4.97 7.42 9.05
N PHE A 269 4.55 8.63 9.42
CA PHE A 269 3.22 8.93 9.94
C PHE A 269 2.12 8.51 8.95
N ILE A 270 2.19 9.02 7.71
CA ILE A 270 1.18 8.74 6.68
C ILE A 270 1.19 7.25 6.30
N THR A 271 2.37 6.63 6.21
CA THR A 271 2.51 5.22 5.83
C THR A 271 1.92 4.31 6.91
N GLU A 272 2.20 4.57 8.19
CA GLU A 272 1.61 3.82 9.30
C GLU A 272 0.08 3.95 9.30
N ARG A 273 -0.46 5.16 9.13
CA ARG A 273 -1.90 5.38 9.11
C ARG A 273 -2.57 4.62 7.98
N ALA A 274 -2.06 4.73 6.75
CA ALA A 274 -2.61 3.98 5.62
C ALA A 274 -2.55 2.46 5.87
N HIS A 275 -1.38 1.97 6.28
CA HIS A 275 -1.15 0.54 6.52
C HIS A 275 -2.03 -0.01 7.66
N SER A 276 -2.16 0.72 8.77
CA SER A 276 -3.00 0.38 9.90
C SER A 276 -4.47 0.29 9.52
N LEU A 277 -4.97 1.23 8.72
CA LEU A 277 -6.36 1.25 8.28
C LEU A 277 -6.67 0.13 7.30
N GLN A 278 -5.76 -0.17 6.37
CA GLN A 278 -5.97 -1.21 5.35
C GLN A 278 -5.80 -2.63 5.89
N HIS A 279 -4.98 -2.83 6.93
CA HIS A 279 -4.62 -4.16 7.43
C HIS A 279 -5.07 -4.46 8.86
N ASP A 280 -5.85 -3.56 9.46
CA ASP A 280 -6.38 -3.71 10.83
C ASP A 280 -5.28 -3.98 11.86
N VAL A 281 -4.20 -3.18 11.81
CA VAL A 281 -3.09 -3.24 12.77
C VAL A 281 -2.99 -1.94 13.55
N PRO A 282 -2.66 -1.98 14.86
CA PRO A 282 -2.63 -0.78 15.69
C PRO A 282 -1.50 0.17 15.28
N THR A 283 -1.76 1.47 15.39
CA THR A 283 -0.75 2.52 15.21
C THR A 283 0.13 2.64 16.47
N THR A 284 1.41 2.94 16.26
CA THR A 284 2.43 3.13 17.30
C THR A 284 3.04 4.53 17.29
N LEU A 285 3.18 5.17 16.12
CA LEU A 285 3.71 6.53 16.02
C LEU A 285 2.62 7.54 16.39
N LYS A 286 2.71 8.11 17.58
CA LYS A 286 1.76 9.14 18.00
C LYS A 286 2.02 10.46 17.29
N ARG A 287 0.94 11.17 16.97
CA ARG A 287 1.02 12.54 16.47
C ARG A 287 1.55 13.46 17.55
N THR A 288 2.52 14.31 17.20
CA THR A 288 2.99 15.40 18.06
C THR A 288 2.52 16.73 17.46
N PRO A 289 1.49 17.39 18.02
CA PRO A 289 0.89 18.59 17.42
C PRO A 289 1.82 19.80 17.41
N ASP A 290 2.81 19.83 18.32
CA ASP A 290 3.71 20.97 18.53
C ASP A 290 5.00 20.88 17.70
N LEU A 291 5.11 19.92 16.76
CA LEU A 291 6.25 19.87 15.84
C LEU A 291 6.27 21.10 14.92
N PRO A 292 7.46 21.55 14.48
CA PRO A 292 7.54 22.60 13.48
C PRO A 292 6.81 22.17 12.20
N ARG A 293 6.29 23.16 11.46
CA ARG A 293 5.52 22.89 10.25
C ARG A 293 6.46 22.41 9.14
N LEU A 294 6.00 21.39 8.41
CA LEU A 294 6.60 21.01 7.14
C LEU A 294 6.18 22.07 6.11
N GLU A 295 7.16 22.75 5.52
CA GLU A 295 6.95 23.88 4.62
C GLU A 295 7.59 23.60 3.27
N ASP A 296 6.94 24.05 2.19
CA ASP A 296 7.54 24.07 0.87
C ASP A 296 8.41 25.31 0.73
N LEU A 297 9.73 25.11 0.82
CA LEU A 297 10.73 26.17 0.69
C LEU A 297 11.01 26.57 -0.77
N GLN A 298 10.32 25.95 -1.74
CA GLN A 298 10.54 26.15 -3.18
C GLN A 298 11.98 25.82 -3.65
N ASP A 299 12.70 25.02 -2.87
CA ASP A 299 14.05 24.53 -3.16
C ASP A 299 14.05 23.15 -3.84
N GLY A 300 12.86 22.57 -4.07
CA GLY A 300 12.66 21.24 -4.66
C GLY A 300 12.84 20.08 -3.68
N SER A 301 13.16 20.34 -2.40
CA SER A 301 13.37 19.30 -1.39
C SER A 301 12.07 18.62 -0.93
N VAL A 302 10.96 19.34 -1.01
CA VAL A 302 9.61 18.82 -0.77
C VAL A 302 8.69 19.33 -1.86
N THR A 303 7.69 18.53 -2.21
CA THR A 303 6.71 18.94 -3.21
C THR A 303 5.44 19.44 -2.53
N PRO A 304 4.69 20.38 -3.15
CA PRO A 304 3.38 20.80 -2.66
C PRO A 304 2.44 19.61 -2.43
N ALA A 305 2.54 18.58 -3.28
CA ALA A 305 1.77 17.35 -3.15
C ALA A 305 2.06 16.60 -1.85
N PHE A 306 3.34 16.44 -1.46
CA PHE A 306 3.66 15.76 -0.20
C PHE A 306 3.13 16.53 1.01
N VAL A 307 3.22 17.86 0.99
CA VAL A 307 2.63 18.72 2.04
C VAL A 307 1.09 18.54 2.08
N GLN A 308 0.44 18.50 0.93
CA GLN A 308 -0.99 18.24 0.83
C GLN A 308 -1.36 16.85 1.38
N LEU A 309 -0.57 15.83 1.07
CA LEU A 309 -0.77 14.47 1.60
C LEU A 309 -0.68 14.44 3.13
N CYS A 310 0.29 15.16 3.71
CA CYS A 310 0.40 15.31 5.16
C CYS A 310 -0.86 15.97 5.75
N ARG A 311 -1.41 17.00 5.09
CA ARG A 311 -2.67 17.65 5.51
C ARG A 311 -3.86 16.68 5.47
N LEU A 312 -3.98 15.84 4.45
CA LEU A 312 -5.06 14.85 4.36
C LEU A 312 -5.01 13.85 5.53
N PHE A 313 -3.85 13.26 5.79
CA PHE A 313 -3.67 12.32 6.89
C PHE A 313 -3.79 12.98 8.26
N ASN A 314 -3.45 14.26 8.38
CA ASN A 314 -3.69 15.06 9.55
C ASN A 314 -5.20 15.23 9.85
N ILE A 315 -6.02 15.49 8.83
CA ILE A 315 -7.49 15.57 8.97
C ILE A 315 -8.04 14.22 9.41
N LEU A 316 -7.61 13.14 8.74
CA LEU A 316 -8.02 11.78 9.05
C LEU A 316 -7.72 11.41 10.51
N ASP A 317 -6.47 11.61 10.96
CA ASP A 317 -6.00 11.28 12.32
C ASP A 317 -6.80 12.02 13.41
N VAL A 318 -7.03 13.33 13.25
CA VAL A 318 -7.85 14.12 14.19
C VAL A 318 -9.30 13.62 14.22
N THR A 319 -9.83 13.19 13.08
CA THR A 319 -11.22 12.75 12.96
C THR A 319 -11.44 11.40 13.64
N ILE A 320 -10.56 10.42 13.41
CA ILE A 320 -10.70 9.07 13.96
C ILE A 320 -10.38 9.00 15.46
N THR A 321 -9.62 9.98 15.98
CA THR A 321 -9.28 10.11 17.39
C THR A 321 -10.20 11.07 18.16
N ALA A 322 -11.22 11.64 17.49
CA ALA A 322 -12.16 12.56 18.13
C ALA A 322 -12.98 11.86 19.22
N GLU A 323 -13.28 12.60 20.29
CA GLU A 323 -14.12 12.11 21.38
C GLU A 323 -15.51 11.70 20.87
N PRO A 324 -16.13 10.61 21.39
CA PRO A 324 -17.41 10.10 20.88
C PRO A 324 -18.53 11.15 20.81
N ALA A 325 -18.55 12.10 21.76
CA ALA A 325 -19.54 13.18 21.78
C ALA A 325 -19.39 14.18 20.61
N SER A 326 -18.19 14.31 20.05
CA SER A 326 -17.85 15.22 18.95
C SER A 326 -17.64 14.52 17.61
N ALA A 327 -17.61 13.17 17.60
CA ALA A 327 -17.23 12.37 16.45
C ALA A 327 -18.08 12.65 15.19
N ARG A 328 -19.41 12.84 15.32
CA ARG A 328 -20.26 13.20 14.17
C ARG A 328 -19.87 14.57 13.59
N GLN A 329 -19.59 15.56 14.43
CA GLN A 329 -19.20 16.89 13.96
C GLN A 329 -17.81 16.87 13.32
N ALA A 330 -16.86 16.14 13.92
CA ALA A 330 -15.53 15.94 13.35
C ALA A 330 -15.61 15.27 11.97
N LEU A 331 -16.46 14.25 11.81
CA LEU A 331 -16.71 13.58 10.54
C LEU A 331 -17.27 14.53 9.47
N ALA A 332 -18.28 15.34 9.82
CA ALA A 332 -18.88 16.30 8.89
C ALA A 332 -17.84 17.34 8.41
N LEU A 333 -17.07 17.91 9.35
CA LEU A 333 -16.00 18.86 9.03
C LEU A 333 -14.91 18.23 8.17
N ALA A 334 -14.50 16.99 8.46
CA ALA A 334 -13.52 16.28 7.68
C ALA A 334 -14.01 16.01 6.26
N GLN A 335 -15.27 15.59 6.09
CA GLN A 335 -15.86 15.36 4.77
C GLN A 335 -15.93 16.64 3.95
N GLN A 336 -16.26 17.78 4.58
CA GLN A 336 -16.24 19.09 3.95
C GLN A 336 -14.83 19.53 3.53
N GLN A 337 -13.82 19.33 4.40
CA GLN A 337 -12.43 19.68 4.11
C GLN A 337 -11.86 18.82 3.00
N LEU A 338 -12.17 17.51 2.99
CA LEU A 338 -11.74 16.58 1.96
C LEU A 338 -12.50 16.75 0.64
N SER A 339 -13.67 17.38 0.65
CA SER A 339 -14.41 17.76 -0.55
C SER A 339 -13.99 19.11 -1.12
N CYS A 340 -13.17 19.88 -0.41
CA CYS A 340 -12.71 21.18 -0.87
C CYS A 340 -11.73 20.99 -2.03
N ASP A 341 -12.19 21.30 -3.25
CA ASP A 341 -11.45 21.19 -4.50
C ASP A 341 -10.41 22.32 -4.61
N GLU A 342 -9.25 22.15 -3.97
CA GLU A 342 -8.03 22.73 -4.54
C GLU A 342 -7.86 22.10 -5.93
N ASP A 343 -7.79 22.91 -7.00
CA ASP A 343 -7.76 22.40 -8.37
C ASP A 343 -6.61 21.38 -8.50
N PRO A 344 -6.88 20.08 -8.72
CA PRO A 344 -5.83 19.08 -8.81
C PRO A 344 -4.80 19.40 -9.90
N ARG A 345 -5.18 20.19 -10.92
CA ARG A 345 -4.28 20.64 -12.00
C ARG A 345 -3.22 21.66 -11.53
N SER A 346 -3.36 22.22 -10.33
CA SER A 346 -2.30 23.03 -9.71
C SER A 346 -1.02 22.25 -9.45
N LEU A 347 -1.11 20.91 -9.36
CA LEU A 347 0.03 20.03 -9.28
C LEU A 347 0.47 19.62 -10.70
N GLU A 348 1.63 20.09 -11.14
CA GLU A 348 2.15 19.80 -12.49
C GLU A 348 2.43 18.29 -12.69
N ASN A 349 2.83 17.59 -11.63
CA ASN A 349 3.18 16.17 -11.69
C ASN A 349 1.94 15.27 -11.59
N GLU A 350 1.64 14.56 -12.68
CA GLU A 350 0.49 13.66 -12.78
C GLU A 350 0.54 12.48 -11.81
N ILE A 351 1.72 11.91 -11.50
CA ILE A 351 1.86 10.85 -10.49
C ILE A 351 1.38 11.38 -9.14
N GLN A 352 1.78 12.59 -8.77
CA GLN A 352 1.40 13.19 -7.50
C GLN A 352 -0.09 13.56 -7.46
N ARG A 353 -0.64 14.08 -8.56
CA ARG A 353 -2.09 14.29 -8.71
C ARG A 353 -2.89 13.02 -8.49
N ALA A 354 -2.44 11.91 -9.09
CA ALA A 354 -3.09 10.62 -8.93
C ALA A 354 -3.12 10.20 -7.46
N ASP A 355 -2.01 10.35 -6.72
CA ASP A 355 -1.99 9.98 -5.30
C ASP A 355 -2.96 10.81 -4.47
N ILE A 356 -2.92 12.14 -4.64
CA ILE A 356 -3.73 13.07 -3.85
C ILE A 356 -5.21 12.83 -4.10
N THR A 357 -5.63 12.85 -5.38
CA THR A 357 -7.04 12.71 -5.74
C THR A 357 -7.62 11.36 -5.32
N MET A 358 -6.86 10.26 -5.48
CA MET A 358 -7.30 8.93 -5.08
C MET A 358 -7.29 8.75 -3.57
N THR A 359 -6.26 9.27 -2.88
CA THR A 359 -6.18 9.24 -1.41
C THR A 359 -7.31 10.05 -0.78
N GLN A 360 -7.66 11.21 -1.34
CA GLN A 360 -8.82 12.00 -0.90
C GLN A 360 -10.12 11.19 -0.99
N GLN A 361 -10.43 10.61 -2.16
CA GLN A 361 -11.66 9.84 -2.31
C GLN A 361 -11.67 8.57 -1.44
N TRP A 362 -10.52 7.91 -1.29
CA TRP A 362 -10.36 6.78 -0.38
C TRP A 362 -10.61 7.17 1.08
N MET A 363 -10.06 8.30 1.56
CA MET A 363 -10.33 8.78 2.92
C MET A 363 -11.81 9.12 3.12
N ARG A 364 -12.47 9.71 2.12
CA ARG A 364 -13.89 10.02 2.19
C ARG A 364 -14.74 8.76 2.33
N ILE A 365 -14.44 7.69 1.58
CA ILE A 365 -15.16 6.42 1.74
C ILE A 365 -14.87 5.76 3.09
N PHE A 366 -13.61 5.80 3.55
CA PHE A 366 -13.23 5.26 4.84
C PHE A 366 -13.95 5.98 6.00
N LEU A 367 -13.97 7.31 5.99
CA LEU A 367 -14.68 8.10 7.00
C LEU A 367 -16.20 7.87 6.97
N TRP A 368 -16.77 7.67 5.77
CA TRP A 368 -18.18 7.29 5.63
C TRP A 368 -18.46 5.92 6.27
N GLN A 369 -17.60 4.92 6.05
CA GLN A 369 -17.73 3.62 6.72
C GLN A 369 -17.59 3.78 8.24
N HIS A 370 -16.66 4.62 8.71
CA HIS A 370 -16.52 4.91 10.13
C HIS A 370 -17.79 5.54 10.73
N ALA A 371 -18.48 6.39 9.96
CA ALA A 371 -19.73 7.02 10.38
C ALA A 371 -20.84 6.01 10.71
N LEU A 372 -20.83 4.81 10.13
CA LEU A 372 -21.78 3.73 10.47
C LEU A 372 -21.77 3.35 11.95
N ASN A 373 -20.63 3.54 12.63
CA ASN A 373 -20.48 3.24 14.06
C ASN A 373 -20.79 4.43 14.96
N VAL A 374 -20.87 5.63 14.40
CA VAL A 374 -20.99 6.89 15.15
C VAL A 374 -22.39 7.48 15.03
N THR A 375 -23.08 7.24 13.90
CA THR A 375 -24.35 7.90 13.63
C THR A 375 -25.26 7.13 12.66
N ASN A 376 -26.53 7.53 12.61
CA ASN A 376 -27.49 6.96 11.68
C ASN A 376 -27.29 7.54 10.28
N LEU A 377 -27.29 6.67 9.27
CA LEU A 377 -27.25 7.09 7.87
C LEU A 377 -28.66 7.26 7.29
N SER A 378 -28.81 8.24 6.40
CA SER A 378 -30.05 8.50 5.67
C SER A 378 -30.11 7.69 4.38
N SER A 379 -31.26 7.07 4.11
CA SER A 379 -31.59 6.48 2.80
C SER A 379 -32.17 7.50 1.81
N ARG A 380 -32.48 8.72 2.28
CA ARG A 380 -33.04 9.82 1.48
C ARG A 380 -31.96 10.84 1.17
N ALA A 381 -32.14 11.57 0.06
CA ALA A 381 -31.37 12.79 -0.17
C ALA A 381 -31.63 13.76 1.00
N SER A 382 -30.57 14.07 1.74
CA SER A 382 -30.54 14.96 2.89
C SER A 382 -29.50 16.04 2.67
N GLN A 383 -29.55 17.13 3.44
CA GLN A 383 -28.51 18.17 3.38
C GLN A 383 -27.13 17.62 3.81
N ASP A 384 -27.11 16.61 4.67
CA ASP A 384 -25.90 15.89 5.04
C ASP A 384 -25.66 14.71 4.07
N GLU A 385 -25.10 14.98 2.88
CA GLU A 385 -24.82 13.93 1.89
C GLU A 385 -23.78 12.92 2.40
N GLU A 386 -22.84 13.36 3.24
CA GLU A 386 -21.78 12.55 3.84
C GLU A 386 -22.27 11.50 4.84
N PHE A 387 -23.52 11.61 5.29
CA PHE A 387 -24.18 10.61 6.12
C PHE A 387 -25.32 9.89 5.37
N SER A 388 -25.20 9.78 4.03
CA SER A 388 -26.18 9.09 3.19
C SER A 388 -25.66 7.75 2.67
N PHE A 389 -26.55 6.77 2.49
CA PHE A 389 -26.23 5.56 1.73
C PHE A 389 -25.94 5.84 0.24
N ARG A 390 -26.24 7.03 -0.27
CA ARG A 390 -25.88 7.44 -1.64
C ARG A 390 -24.42 7.85 -1.78
N PHE A 391 -23.74 8.13 -0.67
CA PHE A 391 -22.41 8.70 -0.66
C PHE A 391 -21.36 7.83 -1.38
N PRO A 392 -21.33 6.50 -1.25
CA PRO A 392 -20.38 5.67 -1.99
C PRO A 392 -20.51 5.78 -3.51
N ALA A 393 -21.72 5.98 -4.04
CA ALA A 393 -21.91 6.21 -5.48
C ALA A 393 -21.33 7.57 -5.91
N LYS A 394 -21.49 8.62 -5.11
CA LYS A 394 -20.87 9.93 -5.35
C LYS A 394 -19.34 9.83 -5.36
N VAL A 395 -18.76 9.14 -4.38
CA VAL A 395 -17.31 8.94 -4.31
C VAL A 395 -16.81 8.12 -5.50
N ALA A 396 -17.52 7.05 -5.88
CA ALA A 396 -17.19 6.25 -7.06
C ALA A 396 -17.22 7.06 -8.36
N GLN A 397 -18.21 7.93 -8.53
CA GLN A 397 -18.28 8.86 -9.66
C GLN A 397 -17.06 9.81 -9.70
N ASN A 398 -16.69 10.39 -8.56
CA ASN A 398 -15.50 11.24 -8.45
C ASN A 398 -14.21 10.48 -8.78
N VAL A 399 -14.06 9.24 -8.30
CA VAL A 399 -12.90 8.38 -8.62
C VAL A 399 -12.81 8.16 -10.13
N LEU A 400 -13.90 7.75 -10.78
CA LEU A 400 -13.91 7.52 -12.23
C LEU A 400 -13.64 8.80 -13.04
N SER A 401 -14.21 9.93 -12.61
CA SER A 401 -13.93 11.24 -13.21
C SER A 401 -12.44 11.59 -13.11
N ASN A 402 -11.84 11.43 -11.94
CA ASN A 402 -10.42 11.69 -11.74
C ASN A 402 -9.55 10.76 -12.60
N LEU A 403 -9.86 9.46 -12.62
CA LEU A 403 -9.16 8.46 -13.45
C LEU A 403 -9.24 8.79 -14.95
N SER A 404 -10.34 9.36 -15.43
CA SER A 404 -10.47 9.77 -16.84
C SER A 404 -9.50 10.88 -17.26
N SER A 405 -8.95 11.64 -16.29
CA SER A 405 -7.99 12.73 -16.51
C SER A 405 -6.53 12.35 -16.23
N LEU A 406 -6.27 11.07 -15.96
CA LEU A 406 -4.96 10.55 -15.56
C LEU A 406 -4.49 9.46 -16.51
N SER A 407 -3.21 9.48 -16.88
CA SER A 407 -2.59 8.38 -17.60
C SER A 407 -2.53 7.11 -16.72
N ARG A 408 -2.64 5.94 -17.37
CA ARG A 408 -2.53 4.65 -16.71
C ARG A 408 -1.20 4.53 -15.95
N GLN A 409 -0.10 4.98 -16.55
CA GLN A 409 1.23 4.92 -15.98
C GLN A 409 1.32 5.71 -14.66
N SER A 410 0.67 6.87 -14.60
CA SER A 410 0.66 7.72 -13.40
C SER A 410 -0.17 7.13 -12.26
N VAL A 411 -1.33 6.53 -12.56
CA VAL A 411 -2.15 5.82 -11.57
C VAL A 411 -1.43 4.55 -11.09
N GLU A 412 -0.89 3.77 -12.02
CA GLU A 412 -0.19 2.54 -11.68
C GLU A 412 1.13 2.80 -10.95
N ALA A 413 1.79 3.96 -11.08
CA ALA A 413 3.06 4.27 -10.39
C ALA A 413 3.03 4.08 -8.86
N HIS A 414 1.84 4.16 -8.24
CA HIS A 414 1.61 3.96 -6.81
C HIS A 414 1.46 2.50 -6.38
N GLY A 415 1.47 1.56 -7.34
CA GLY A 415 1.55 0.14 -7.04
C GLY A 415 0.29 -0.43 -6.37
N PRO A 416 0.42 -1.53 -5.62
CA PRO A 416 -0.71 -2.22 -4.99
C PRO A 416 -1.53 -1.35 -4.02
N GLY A 417 -0.92 -0.32 -3.44
CA GLY A 417 -1.62 0.63 -2.57
C GLY A 417 -2.73 1.38 -3.30
N MET A 418 -2.52 1.72 -4.58
CA MET A 418 -3.55 2.36 -5.41
C MET A 418 -4.69 1.40 -5.79
N GLU A 419 -4.34 0.15 -6.13
CA GLU A 419 -5.34 -0.90 -6.37
C GLU A 419 -6.25 -1.07 -5.16
N SER A 420 -5.67 -1.12 -3.96
CA SER A 420 -6.43 -1.26 -2.71
C SER A 420 -7.35 -0.06 -2.46
N LYS A 421 -6.89 1.18 -2.70
CA LYS A 421 -7.73 2.38 -2.58
C LYS A 421 -8.94 2.34 -3.51
N ILE A 422 -8.75 1.98 -4.78
CA ILE A 422 -9.84 1.88 -5.77
C ILE A 422 -10.78 0.71 -5.41
N PHE A 423 -10.22 -0.40 -4.96
CA PHE A 423 -10.99 -1.56 -4.50
C PHE A 423 -11.88 -1.22 -3.32
N ASP A 424 -11.40 -0.48 -2.30
CA ASP A 424 -12.20 -0.09 -1.14
C ASP A 424 -13.44 0.73 -1.54
N VAL A 425 -13.30 1.62 -2.52
CA VAL A 425 -14.41 2.40 -3.09
C VAL A 425 -15.40 1.49 -3.80
N ALA A 426 -14.92 0.62 -4.69
CA ALA A 426 -15.76 -0.33 -5.43
C ALA A 426 -16.50 -1.30 -4.50
N ASN A 427 -15.78 -1.83 -3.50
CA ASN A 427 -16.28 -2.77 -2.53
C ASN A 427 -17.39 -2.15 -1.67
N SER A 428 -17.19 -0.90 -1.23
CA SER A 428 -18.19 -0.14 -0.46
C SER A 428 -19.44 0.19 -1.26
N LEU A 429 -19.28 0.56 -2.54
CA LEU A 429 -20.41 0.76 -3.45
C LEU A 429 -21.22 -0.54 -3.60
N ALA A 430 -20.54 -1.66 -3.85
CA ALA A 430 -21.19 -2.95 -3.99
C ALA A 430 -21.93 -3.37 -2.70
N ASP A 431 -21.37 -3.12 -1.51
CA ASP A 431 -22.04 -3.38 -0.23
C ASP A 431 -23.34 -2.57 -0.09
N VAL A 432 -23.30 -1.27 -0.40
CA VAL A 432 -24.51 -0.43 -0.41
C VAL A 432 -25.54 -0.96 -1.40
N MET A 433 -25.14 -1.34 -2.61
CA MET A 433 -26.06 -1.85 -3.62
C MET A 433 -26.76 -3.15 -3.18
N MET A 434 -26.08 -3.98 -2.38
CA MET A 434 -26.64 -5.20 -1.81
C MET A 434 -27.59 -4.89 -0.64
N ILE A 435 -27.23 -3.95 0.23
CA ILE A 435 -28.03 -3.58 1.42
C ILE A 435 -29.25 -2.73 1.04
N MET A 436 -29.13 -1.90 0.00
CA MET A 436 -30.15 -0.93 -0.43
C MET A 436 -30.55 -1.12 -1.92
N PRO A 437 -31.25 -2.22 -2.28
CA PRO A 437 -31.58 -2.51 -3.68
C PRO A 437 -32.40 -1.42 -4.39
N SER A 438 -33.17 -0.63 -3.65
CA SER A 438 -33.97 0.47 -4.19
C SER A 438 -33.12 1.56 -4.84
N LEU A 439 -31.88 1.75 -4.38
CA LEU A 439 -30.97 2.77 -4.91
C LEU A 439 -30.34 2.37 -6.25
N ASN A 440 -30.42 1.09 -6.63
CA ASN A 440 -29.75 0.55 -7.82
C ASN A 440 -30.39 1.01 -9.13
N HIS A 441 -31.61 1.54 -9.10
CA HIS A 441 -32.43 1.83 -10.28
C HIS A 441 -32.83 3.31 -10.40
N GLU A 442 -32.19 4.19 -9.64
CA GLU A 442 -32.61 5.60 -9.60
C GLU A 442 -32.23 6.42 -10.84
N SER A 443 -31.31 5.95 -11.69
CA SER A 443 -30.87 6.65 -12.89
C SER A 443 -31.50 6.03 -14.13
N ARG A 444 -32.49 6.71 -14.76
CA ARG A 444 -33.03 6.31 -16.08
C ARG A 444 -32.31 7.00 -17.25
N PHE A 445 -31.52 8.05 -16.99
CA PHE A 445 -30.84 8.86 -18.01
C PHE A 445 -29.39 9.25 -17.67
N ASP A 446 -28.91 8.99 -16.44
CA ASP A 446 -27.55 9.32 -15.98
C ASP A 446 -26.76 8.06 -15.60
N VAL A 447 -25.43 8.19 -15.46
CA VAL A 447 -24.54 7.13 -14.96
C VAL A 447 -24.98 6.72 -13.54
N GLY A 448 -25.49 5.50 -13.40
CA GLY A 448 -26.03 4.98 -12.15
C GLY A 448 -25.06 4.08 -11.38
N PRO A 449 -25.40 3.64 -10.15
CA PRO A 449 -24.56 2.74 -9.34
C PRO A 449 -24.11 1.49 -10.07
N ARG A 450 -24.96 0.96 -10.96
CA ARG A 450 -24.66 -0.22 -11.78
C ARG A 450 -23.55 0.03 -12.80
N ASP A 451 -23.55 1.20 -13.43
CA ASP A 451 -22.53 1.60 -14.40
C ASP A 451 -21.21 1.87 -13.68
N LEU A 452 -21.28 2.59 -12.55
CA LEU A 452 -20.12 2.92 -11.71
C LEU A 452 -19.37 1.66 -11.24
N ILE A 453 -20.09 0.67 -10.69
CA ILE A 453 -19.44 -0.56 -10.22
C ILE A 453 -18.84 -1.37 -11.38
N HIS A 454 -19.48 -1.37 -12.55
CA HIS A 454 -18.95 -2.03 -13.74
C HIS A 454 -17.64 -1.38 -14.19
N SER A 455 -17.61 -0.05 -14.33
CA SER A 455 -16.42 0.69 -14.71
C SER A 455 -15.29 0.52 -13.69
N LEU A 456 -15.57 0.56 -12.39
CA LEU A 456 -14.57 0.31 -11.35
C LEU A 456 -14.01 -1.12 -11.43
N ALA A 457 -14.86 -2.12 -11.67
CA ALA A 457 -14.42 -3.50 -11.86
C ALA A 457 -13.53 -3.67 -13.10
N GLN A 458 -13.82 -2.95 -14.20
CA GLN A 458 -12.97 -2.92 -15.38
C GLN A 458 -11.62 -2.25 -15.11
N VAL A 459 -11.60 -1.13 -14.38
CA VAL A 459 -10.35 -0.46 -13.97
C VAL A 459 -9.48 -1.43 -13.16
N LEU A 460 -10.04 -2.09 -12.13
CA LEU A 460 -9.32 -3.03 -11.28
C LEU A 460 -8.88 -4.29 -12.04
N GLY A 461 -9.72 -4.80 -12.96
CA GLY A 461 -9.36 -5.94 -13.81
C GLY A 461 -8.18 -5.67 -14.75
N ASN A 462 -8.01 -4.41 -15.15
CA ASN A 462 -6.94 -3.97 -16.04
C ASN A 462 -5.71 -3.42 -15.31
N PHE A 463 -5.78 -3.19 -14.01
CA PHE A 463 -4.70 -2.61 -13.22
C PHE A 463 -3.55 -3.61 -13.11
N ARG A 464 -2.40 -3.33 -13.75
CA ARG A 464 -1.20 -4.19 -13.73
C ARG A 464 -1.46 -5.69 -14.02
N GLY A 465 -2.41 -5.99 -14.91
CA GLY A 465 -2.76 -7.37 -15.26
C GLY A 465 -3.80 -8.04 -14.35
N GLY A 466 -4.32 -7.32 -13.36
CA GLY A 466 -5.46 -7.71 -12.54
C GLY A 466 -5.09 -8.63 -11.38
N ASN A 467 -5.48 -8.26 -10.16
CA ASN A 467 -5.32 -9.09 -8.97
C ASN A 467 -6.47 -10.10 -8.85
N PRO A 468 -6.22 -11.42 -8.96
CA PRO A 468 -7.27 -12.43 -8.93
C PRO A 468 -8.11 -12.40 -7.65
N SER A 469 -7.50 -12.08 -6.51
CA SER A 469 -8.21 -12.02 -5.22
C SER A 469 -9.22 -10.88 -5.20
N VAL A 470 -8.80 -9.69 -5.64
CA VAL A 470 -9.65 -8.49 -5.75
C VAL A 470 -10.79 -8.74 -6.73
N ILE A 471 -10.47 -9.28 -7.91
CA ILE A 471 -11.43 -9.56 -8.98
C ILE A 471 -12.46 -10.59 -8.50
N ASN A 472 -12.03 -11.67 -7.85
CA ASN A 472 -12.95 -12.72 -7.36
C ASN A 472 -13.95 -12.19 -6.33
N ILE A 473 -13.51 -11.31 -5.42
CA ILE A 473 -14.41 -10.68 -4.43
C ILE A 473 -15.47 -9.83 -5.14
N LEU A 474 -15.05 -8.97 -6.07
CA LEU A 474 -15.99 -8.11 -6.81
C LEU A 474 -16.92 -8.93 -7.71
N GLN A 475 -16.42 -9.96 -8.40
CA GLN A 475 -17.24 -10.85 -9.22
C GLN A 475 -18.32 -11.58 -8.40
N GLY A 476 -17.98 -12.04 -7.19
CA GLY A 476 -18.96 -12.65 -6.28
C GLY A 476 -20.09 -11.67 -5.91
N LYS A 477 -19.74 -10.42 -5.60
CA LYS A 477 -20.72 -9.36 -5.30
C LYS A 477 -21.56 -8.99 -6.51
N LEU A 478 -20.94 -8.82 -7.68
CA LEU A 478 -21.61 -8.52 -8.94
C LEU A 478 -22.59 -9.63 -9.35
N THR A 479 -22.21 -10.90 -9.16
CA THR A 479 -23.09 -12.04 -9.40
C THR A 479 -24.32 -11.98 -8.49
N THR A 480 -24.13 -11.65 -7.21
CA THR A 480 -25.22 -11.50 -6.24
C THR A 480 -26.16 -10.35 -6.61
N LEU A 481 -25.64 -9.29 -7.22
CA LEU A 481 -26.40 -8.15 -7.74
C LEU A 481 -27.09 -8.43 -9.10
N GLY A 482 -26.94 -9.64 -9.63
CA GLY A 482 -27.54 -10.08 -10.89
C GLY A 482 -26.82 -9.59 -12.15
N PHE A 483 -25.55 -9.17 -12.04
CA PHE A 483 -24.70 -8.95 -13.21
C PHE A 483 -24.16 -10.31 -13.67
N ALA A 484 -24.78 -10.89 -14.68
CA ALA A 484 -24.24 -12.11 -15.30
C ALA A 484 -22.88 -11.79 -15.97
N ALA A 485 -21.94 -12.74 -15.86
CA ALA A 485 -20.67 -12.68 -16.57
C ALA A 485 -20.91 -12.72 -18.08
N GLY A 486 -20.99 -11.55 -18.73
CA GLY A 486 -21.06 -11.41 -20.18
C GLY A 486 -22.35 -10.76 -20.68
N SER A 487 -22.44 -9.44 -20.58
CA SER A 487 -22.99 -8.57 -21.64
C SER A 487 -22.96 -7.12 -21.17
N PRO A 488 -22.24 -6.20 -21.86
CA PRO A 488 -22.51 -4.78 -21.68
C PRO A 488 -23.93 -4.52 -22.19
N GLN A 489 -24.80 -3.96 -21.34
CA GLN A 489 -26.00 -3.31 -21.88
C GLN A 489 -25.50 -2.09 -22.64
N LYS A 490 -25.65 -2.16 -23.98
CA LYS A 490 -25.18 -1.21 -24.98
C LYS A 490 -25.21 0.24 -24.47
N LEU A 491 -24.01 0.83 -24.29
CA LEU A 491 -23.86 2.27 -24.41
C LEU A 491 -23.93 2.59 -25.90
N ILE A 492 -24.74 3.58 -26.25
CA ILE A 492 -24.82 4.12 -27.61
C ILE A 492 -23.47 4.76 -27.92
N ASP A 493 -22.75 4.15 -28.86
CA ASP A 493 -21.49 4.65 -29.41
C ASP A 493 -21.82 5.87 -30.28
N LEU A 494 -21.47 7.06 -29.79
CA LEU A 494 -21.40 8.27 -30.61
C LEU A 494 -19.93 8.43 -31.03
N SER A 495 -19.59 7.76 -32.12
CA SER A 495 -18.32 7.95 -32.83
C SER A 495 -18.61 8.31 -34.30
N SER A 496 -17.95 9.37 -34.73
CA SER A 496 -17.98 10.07 -36.03
C SER A 496 -17.64 9.16 -37.23
N PRO A 497 -18.03 9.50 -38.48
CA PRO A 497 -18.03 8.57 -39.61
C PRO A 497 -16.70 8.59 -40.38
N GLU A 498 -16.02 7.45 -40.46
CA GLU A 498 -14.93 7.23 -41.41
C GLU A 498 -15.05 5.82 -42.05
N GLU A 499 -15.51 5.85 -43.31
CA GLU A 499 -15.12 5.05 -44.48
C GLU A 499 -15.02 3.51 -44.37
N GLU A 500 -16.06 2.84 -44.90
CA GLU A 500 -16.06 1.43 -45.28
C GLU A 500 -15.17 1.17 -46.52
N TYR A 501 -14.19 0.28 -46.38
CA TYR A 501 -13.63 -0.50 -47.50
C TYR A 501 -13.57 -1.98 -47.10
N GLU A 502 -14.51 -2.77 -47.61
CA GLU A 502 -14.48 -4.25 -47.53
C GLU A 502 -13.50 -4.81 -48.57
N GLU A 503 -12.51 -5.59 -48.12
CA GLU A 503 -11.63 -6.38 -48.99
C GLU A 503 -11.76 -7.87 -48.63
N TRP A 504 -12.62 -8.59 -49.36
CA TRP A 504 -12.79 -10.04 -49.25
C TRP A 504 -11.78 -10.76 -50.14
N HIS A 505 -10.82 -11.47 -49.53
CA HIS A 505 -9.99 -12.47 -50.22
C HIS A 505 -10.54 -13.89 -50.02
N GLY A 506 -10.79 -14.57 -51.13
CA GLY A 506 -11.48 -15.86 -51.18
C GLY A 506 -10.62 -17.11 -51.00
N ARG A 507 -11.30 -18.24 -50.81
CA ARG A 507 -10.84 -19.61 -51.12
C ARG A 507 -11.94 -20.44 -51.78
N THR A 508 -11.75 -20.65 -53.09
CA THR A 508 -11.88 -21.90 -53.86
C THR A 508 -13.21 -22.70 -53.94
N MET A 509 -13.83 -22.58 -55.12
CA MET A 509 -14.36 -23.62 -56.05
C MET A 509 -15.54 -24.54 -55.64
N SER A 510 -16.67 -24.35 -56.32
CA SER A 510 -17.28 -25.35 -57.24
C SER A 510 -18.31 -24.67 -58.15
N ALA A 511 -18.22 -24.94 -59.47
CA ALA A 511 -19.05 -24.41 -60.57
C ALA A 511 -20.41 -25.19 -60.67
N PRO A 512 -21.40 -24.84 -61.54
CA PRO A 512 -21.22 -24.42 -62.93
C PRO A 512 -22.15 -23.33 -63.52
N SER A 513 -21.62 -22.71 -64.59
CA SER A 513 -22.29 -22.30 -65.84
C SER A 513 -23.47 -21.30 -65.78
N THR A 514 -23.30 -20.13 -66.43
CA THR A 514 -23.84 -19.83 -67.78
C THR A 514 -23.51 -18.37 -68.18
N TYR A 515 -22.85 -18.18 -69.33
CA TYR A 515 -22.62 -16.92 -70.06
C TYR A 515 -23.94 -16.39 -70.70
N PRO A 516 -24.09 -15.13 -71.23
CA PRO A 516 -23.03 -14.37 -71.90
C PRO A 516 -23.04 -12.81 -71.85
N SER A 517 -21.85 -12.26 -72.08
CA SER A 517 -21.47 -11.11 -72.96
C SER A 517 -22.16 -9.73 -72.91
N GLY A 518 -21.35 -8.67 -72.77
CA GLY A 518 -21.60 -7.33 -73.35
C GLY A 518 -20.63 -6.24 -72.85
N PRO A 519 -20.18 -5.25 -73.66
CA PRO A 519 -18.77 -4.84 -73.66
C PRO A 519 -18.45 -3.45 -73.05
N ARG A 520 -17.21 -3.37 -72.51
CA ARG A 520 -16.13 -2.37 -72.69
C ARG A 520 -16.51 -0.92 -73.03
N GLU A 521 -15.99 0.02 -72.25
CA GLU A 521 -15.19 1.17 -72.73
C GLU A 521 -14.54 1.95 -71.56
N THR A 522 -13.29 2.35 -71.76
CA THR A 522 -12.49 3.35 -71.03
C THR A 522 -11.82 4.23 -72.11
N PRO A 523 -10.94 5.20 -71.81
CA PRO A 523 -10.77 6.16 -70.69
C PRO A 523 -10.56 7.60 -71.20
N ILE A 524 -10.66 8.68 -70.40
CA ILE A 524 -9.89 9.94 -70.64
C ILE A 524 -9.63 10.70 -69.32
N SER A 525 -8.35 11.02 -69.05
CA SER A 525 -7.90 12.08 -68.13
C SER A 525 -7.60 13.37 -68.91
N PRO A 526 -7.55 14.55 -68.27
CA PRO A 526 -6.24 15.22 -68.21
C PRO A 526 -5.92 16.03 -66.93
N SER A 527 -4.61 16.13 -66.72
CA SER A 527 -3.72 17.12 -66.05
C SER A 527 -4.16 18.61 -66.09
N LEU A 528 -3.65 19.62 -65.35
CA LEU A 528 -2.43 19.89 -64.55
C LEU A 528 -2.52 21.33 -63.93
N GLN A 529 -1.56 21.67 -63.05
CA GLN A 529 -1.06 23.01 -62.61
C GLN A 529 -1.81 23.75 -61.47
N SER A 530 -1.21 24.05 -60.29
CA SER A 530 0.05 24.76 -59.89
C SER A 530 -0.12 26.27 -59.72
N SER A 531 0.07 26.79 -58.50
CA SER A 531 0.90 27.99 -58.22
C SER A 531 1.11 28.21 -56.71
N MET A 532 2.31 28.71 -56.40
CA MET A 532 2.88 29.03 -55.08
C MET A 532 2.81 30.53 -54.75
N SER A 533 2.93 30.89 -53.46
CA SER A 533 3.75 31.99 -52.84
C SER A 533 3.13 32.35 -51.46
N MET A 534 3.81 32.20 -50.31
CA MET A 534 4.79 33.10 -49.64
C MET A 534 4.30 34.57 -49.58
N ASP A 535 4.31 35.34 -48.48
CA ASP A 535 5.26 35.50 -47.36
C ASP A 535 4.65 36.49 -46.30
N GLY A 536 5.27 36.68 -45.11
CA GLY A 536 5.11 37.93 -44.33
C GLY A 536 4.89 37.86 -42.81
N SER A 537 6.00 37.90 -42.05
CA SER A 537 6.06 38.19 -40.60
C SER A 537 5.87 39.68 -40.28
N LEU A 538 5.31 40.02 -39.10
CA LEU A 538 5.66 41.23 -38.32
C LEU A 538 5.20 41.15 -36.85
N MET A 539 6.11 41.51 -35.95
CA MET A 539 5.97 41.63 -34.50
C MET A 539 5.14 42.85 -34.08
N HIS A 540 4.43 42.76 -32.94
CA HIS A 540 4.31 43.86 -31.98
C HIS A 540 3.88 43.37 -30.58
N GLN A 541 4.57 43.89 -29.55
CA GLN A 541 4.24 43.89 -28.12
C GLN A 541 4.29 45.38 -27.65
N PRO A 542 3.92 45.75 -26.41
CA PRO A 542 2.59 45.79 -25.81
C PRO A 542 2.22 47.21 -25.28
N HIS A 543 0.97 47.43 -24.88
CA HIS A 543 0.56 48.59 -24.07
C HIS A 543 -0.14 48.11 -22.79
N GLY A 544 0.36 48.54 -21.63
CA GLY A 544 -0.37 48.51 -20.37
C GLY A 544 -1.19 49.79 -20.19
N PHE A 545 -2.20 49.74 -19.33
CA PHE A 545 -2.69 50.87 -18.51
C PHE A 545 -3.61 50.38 -17.39
N GLN A 546 -3.33 50.90 -16.19
CA GLN A 546 -4.15 51.11 -14.99
C GLN A 546 -4.75 49.92 -14.22
#